data_AF-A0A7C6F8Q5-F1
#
_entry.id   AF-A0A7C6F8Q5-F1
#
_cell.length_a   1.000
_cell.length_b   1.000
_cell.length_c   1.000
_cell.angle_alpha   90.00
_cell.angle_beta   90.00
_cell.angle_gamma   90.00
#
_symmetry.space_group_name_H-M   'P 1'
#
loop_
_entity.id
_entity.type
_entity.pdbx_description
1 polymer ?
#
loop_
_entity_poly.entity_id
_entity_poly.type
_entity_poly.pdbx_seq_one_letter_code
_entity_poly.pdbx_strand_id
1 'polypeptide(L)'
;IDFTIKSENYFIGIEMKINATDLNNQISHYKEYLEKQANHQKVLLYYLTKDGKDASKKSKNNVDIERVSFQNHILTWLNACQSEVKNITNLNVALEDYKNIVKKITGKYKGNVVSIEEELVESKVHLKTVLSLDEKMKKIKGNILFKFFQDVELVLGKDNQSISNKIQNPTRVLSKIKCIQVFTRGRKKHTYFGYFYDYKFKNNLYLHIQYAQGGLYVGVVKLDYECNFLEINENDISFEGGFLHYENKNYGKKFGDIKRLNNDNILDFKNSNLKDEILTLIDNIPKIGD
;
A
#
# COMPACT_ATOMS: atom_id res chain seq x y z
N ILE A 1 -42.54 -21.64 -12.18
CA ILE A 1 -42.68 -20.25 -11.71
C ILE A 1 -41.77 -20.14 -10.52
N ASP A 2 -40.80 -19.23 -10.56
CA ASP A 2 -39.82 -19.09 -9.47
C ASP A 2 -40.41 -18.34 -8.28
N PHE A 3 -41.23 -17.31 -8.54
CA PHE A 3 -41.87 -16.53 -7.49
C PHE A 3 -43.33 -16.26 -7.80
N THR A 4 -44.15 -16.25 -6.76
CA THR A 4 -45.52 -15.77 -6.83
C THR A 4 -45.80 -14.76 -5.73
N ILE A 5 -46.44 -13.65 -6.09
CA ILE A 5 -46.89 -12.62 -5.16
C ILE A 5 -48.41 -12.54 -5.28
N LYS A 6 -49.11 -12.72 -4.16
CA LYS A 6 -50.57 -12.68 -4.11
C LYS A 6 -51.02 -11.54 -3.21
N SER A 7 -51.95 -10.75 -3.70
CA SER A 7 -52.70 -9.75 -2.94
C SER A 7 -54.20 -9.91 -3.20
N GLU A 8 -55.01 -9.04 -2.62
CA GLU A 8 -56.46 -9.02 -2.87
C GLU A 8 -56.79 -8.76 -4.34
N ASN A 9 -56.00 -7.91 -5.01
CA ASN A 9 -56.26 -7.44 -6.37
C ASN A 9 -55.44 -8.18 -7.43
N TYR A 10 -54.28 -8.72 -7.08
CA TYR A 10 -53.32 -9.25 -8.05
C TYR A 10 -52.81 -10.64 -7.66
N PHE A 11 -52.63 -11.47 -8.69
CA PHE A 11 -51.85 -12.69 -8.58
C PHE A 11 -50.74 -12.65 -9.62
N ILE A 12 -49.53 -12.42 -9.13
CA ILE A 12 -48.36 -12.13 -9.94
C ILE A 12 -47.45 -13.35 -9.93
N GLY A 13 -47.15 -13.90 -11.10
CA GLY A 13 -46.06 -14.85 -11.30
C GLY A 13 -44.82 -14.15 -11.85
N ILE A 14 -43.64 -14.57 -11.39
CA ILE A 14 -42.35 -14.13 -11.92
C ILE A 14 -41.55 -15.38 -12.27
N GLU A 15 -41.18 -15.51 -13.54
CA GLU A 15 -40.20 -16.48 -14.01
C GLU A 15 -38.87 -15.76 -14.26
N MET A 16 -37.80 -16.24 -13.64
CA MET A 16 -36.48 -15.63 -13.64
C MET A 16 -35.50 -16.44 -14.51
N LYS A 17 -34.77 -15.75 -15.41
CA LYS A 17 -33.76 -16.36 -16.28
C LYS A 17 -32.49 -15.53 -16.33
N ILE A 18 -31.46 -16.00 -15.62
CA ILE A 18 -30.14 -15.36 -15.57
C ILE A 18 -29.22 -15.95 -16.66
N ASN A 19 -29.09 -17.28 -16.75
CA ASN A 19 -28.28 -17.98 -17.77
C ASN A 19 -28.93 -19.30 -18.26
N ALA A 20 -30.21 -19.51 -17.98
CA ALA A 20 -30.93 -20.72 -18.38
C ALA A 20 -31.62 -20.54 -19.73
N THR A 21 -31.77 -21.64 -20.46
CA THR A 21 -32.60 -21.70 -21.66
C THR A 21 -34.08 -21.89 -21.29
N ASP A 22 -34.94 -21.62 -22.25
CA ASP A 22 -36.37 -21.85 -22.09
C ASP A 22 -36.76 -23.30 -22.38
N LEU A 23 -37.68 -23.80 -21.56
CA LEU A 23 -38.35 -25.06 -21.78
C LEU A 23 -39.57 -24.86 -22.70
N ASN A 24 -40.01 -25.92 -23.36
CA ASN A 24 -41.17 -25.88 -24.24
C ASN A 24 -42.45 -25.62 -23.42
N ASN A 25 -43.33 -24.76 -23.93
CA ASN A 25 -44.63 -24.41 -23.37
C ASN A 25 -44.60 -23.86 -21.93
N GLN A 26 -43.42 -23.49 -21.43
CA GLN A 26 -43.22 -23.16 -20.02
C GLN A 26 -44.04 -21.92 -19.61
N ILE A 27 -43.96 -20.85 -20.39
CA ILE A 27 -44.72 -19.62 -20.11
C ILE A 27 -46.23 -19.86 -20.22
N SER A 28 -46.68 -20.61 -21.24
CA SER A 28 -48.10 -20.91 -21.40
C SER A 28 -48.67 -21.72 -20.23
N HIS A 29 -47.96 -22.75 -19.78
CA HIS A 29 -48.41 -23.56 -18.64
C HIS A 29 -48.47 -22.74 -17.34
N TYR A 30 -47.52 -21.82 -17.15
CA TYR A 30 -47.52 -20.95 -15.98
C TYR A 30 -48.67 -19.95 -15.98
N LYS A 31 -49.01 -19.37 -17.14
CA LYS A 31 -50.16 -18.48 -17.26
C LYS A 31 -51.46 -19.22 -16.92
N GLU A 32 -51.67 -20.40 -17.51
CA GLU A 32 -52.85 -21.24 -17.24
C GLU A 32 -52.93 -21.63 -15.76
N TYR A 33 -51.80 -22.02 -15.16
CA TYR A 33 -51.73 -22.34 -13.73
C TYR A 33 -52.16 -21.15 -12.86
N LEU A 34 -51.64 -19.94 -13.13
CA LEU A 34 -51.99 -18.76 -12.35
C LEU A 34 -53.46 -18.36 -12.52
N GLU A 35 -54.00 -18.47 -13.73
CA GLU A 35 -55.42 -18.21 -14.02
C GLU A 35 -56.35 -19.17 -13.30
N LYS A 36 -56.02 -20.48 -13.27
CA LYS A 36 -56.79 -21.49 -12.52
C LYS A 36 -56.77 -21.25 -11.01
N GLN A 37 -55.69 -20.71 -10.48
CA GLN A 37 -55.48 -20.50 -9.05
C GLN A 37 -55.91 -19.10 -8.58
N ALA A 38 -56.22 -18.20 -9.51
CA ALA A 38 -56.75 -16.88 -9.20
C ALA A 38 -58.20 -16.98 -8.71
N ASN A 39 -58.49 -16.28 -7.63
CA ASN A 39 -59.83 -16.09 -7.08
C ASN A 39 -60.15 -14.59 -7.12
N HIS A 40 -60.69 -14.14 -8.25
CA HIS A 40 -61.01 -12.74 -8.57
C HIS A 40 -59.81 -11.77 -8.68
N GLN A 41 -58.57 -12.24 -8.50
CA GLN A 41 -57.38 -11.42 -8.76
C GLN A 41 -57.11 -11.24 -10.26
N LYS A 42 -56.54 -10.09 -10.64
CA LYS A 42 -55.91 -9.91 -11.94
C LYS A 42 -54.60 -10.69 -12.01
N VAL A 43 -54.47 -11.57 -13.00
CA VAL A 43 -53.26 -12.38 -13.21
C VAL A 43 -52.22 -11.65 -14.07
N LEU A 44 -51.05 -11.40 -13.49
CA LEU A 44 -49.89 -10.84 -14.17
C LEU A 44 -48.77 -11.89 -14.21
N LEU A 45 -48.08 -11.99 -15.33
CA LEU A 45 -46.92 -12.87 -15.48
C LEU A 45 -45.76 -12.03 -16.01
N TYR A 46 -44.67 -12.03 -15.24
CA TYR A 46 -43.44 -11.33 -15.55
C TYR A 46 -42.33 -12.31 -15.92
N TYR A 47 -41.58 -11.93 -16.94
CA TYR A 47 -40.37 -12.61 -17.38
C TYR A 47 -39.14 -11.77 -17.03
N LEU A 48 -38.45 -12.15 -15.97
CA LEU A 48 -37.32 -11.41 -15.43
C LEU A 48 -36.00 -11.97 -15.96
N THR A 49 -35.33 -11.20 -16.81
CA THR A 49 -34.02 -11.56 -17.38
C THR A 49 -32.96 -10.53 -17.04
N LYS A 50 -31.69 -10.83 -17.34
CA LYS A 50 -30.57 -9.89 -17.12
C LYS A 50 -30.82 -8.52 -17.76
N ASP A 51 -31.25 -8.53 -19.02
CA ASP A 51 -31.32 -7.38 -19.91
C ASP A 51 -32.75 -7.03 -20.35
N GLY A 52 -33.76 -7.85 -20.04
CA GLY A 52 -35.13 -7.67 -20.50
C GLY A 52 -35.42 -8.34 -21.85
N LYS A 53 -34.57 -9.31 -22.26
CA LYS A 53 -34.85 -10.16 -23.41
C LYS A 53 -36.17 -10.90 -23.24
N ASP A 54 -36.77 -11.22 -24.38
CA ASP A 54 -38.04 -11.89 -24.43
C ASP A 54 -37.91 -13.42 -24.26
N ALA A 55 -38.99 -14.08 -23.83
CA ALA A 55 -39.06 -15.54 -23.82
C ALA A 55 -39.16 -16.07 -25.26
N SER A 56 -38.54 -17.23 -25.51
CA SER A 56 -38.56 -17.88 -26.81
C SER A 56 -39.97 -18.27 -27.26
N LYS A 57 -40.18 -18.28 -28.58
CA LYS A 57 -41.48 -18.63 -29.20
C LYS A 57 -42.02 -19.99 -28.71
N LYS A 58 -41.16 -20.99 -28.62
CA LYS A 58 -41.47 -22.36 -28.15
C LYS A 58 -41.94 -22.43 -26.70
N SER A 59 -41.61 -21.41 -25.89
CA SER A 59 -42.01 -21.34 -24.48
C SER A 59 -43.33 -20.59 -24.30
N LYS A 60 -43.54 -19.55 -25.12
CA LYS A 60 -44.72 -18.67 -25.06
C LYS A 60 -45.99 -19.28 -25.61
N ASN A 61 -45.94 -19.96 -26.76
CA ASN A 61 -47.14 -20.41 -27.48
C ASN A 61 -48.23 -19.33 -27.61
N ASN A 62 -47.86 -18.15 -28.11
CA ASN A 62 -48.76 -16.99 -28.28
C ASN A 62 -49.31 -16.38 -26.97
N VAL A 63 -48.76 -16.72 -25.80
CA VAL A 63 -49.05 -16.04 -24.55
C VAL A 63 -48.21 -14.77 -24.41
N ASP A 64 -48.88 -13.65 -24.17
CA ASP A 64 -48.24 -12.39 -23.84
C ASP A 64 -47.69 -12.39 -22.42
N ILE A 65 -46.47 -11.87 -22.27
CA ILE A 65 -45.74 -11.83 -21.00
C ILE A 65 -45.01 -10.49 -20.85
N GLU A 66 -45.04 -9.92 -19.66
CA GLU A 66 -44.38 -8.64 -19.38
C GLU A 66 -42.89 -8.86 -19.11
N ARG A 67 -42.03 -8.16 -19.85
CA ARG A 67 -40.58 -8.31 -19.75
C ARG A 67 -40.02 -7.40 -18.67
N VAL A 68 -39.27 -7.97 -17.74
CA VAL A 68 -38.57 -7.24 -16.68
C VAL A 68 -37.07 -7.50 -16.82
N SER A 69 -36.29 -6.46 -16.49
CA SER A 69 -34.84 -6.45 -16.66
C SER A 69 -34.20 -6.23 -15.30
N PHE A 70 -33.27 -7.09 -14.91
CA PHE A 70 -32.42 -6.84 -13.76
C PHE A 70 -31.64 -5.55 -13.93
N GLN A 71 -31.04 -5.36 -15.11
CA GLN A 71 -30.19 -4.22 -15.43
C GLN A 71 -30.92 -2.88 -15.35
N ASN A 72 -32.15 -2.82 -15.86
CA ASN A 72 -32.87 -1.56 -16.01
C ASN A 72 -33.98 -1.41 -14.96
N HIS A 73 -34.89 -2.37 -14.87
CA HIS A 73 -36.10 -2.24 -14.04
C HIS A 73 -35.80 -2.50 -12.56
N ILE A 74 -35.18 -3.64 -12.23
CA ILE A 74 -34.88 -3.99 -10.83
C ILE A 74 -33.86 -3.03 -10.25
N LEU A 75 -32.81 -2.66 -11.00
CA LEU A 75 -31.83 -1.70 -10.51
C LEU A 75 -32.44 -0.31 -10.23
N THR A 76 -33.33 0.16 -11.11
CA THR A 76 -34.07 1.43 -10.90
C THR A 76 -34.97 1.33 -9.67
N TRP A 77 -35.69 0.23 -9.51
CA TRP A 77 -36.54 0.01 -8.34
C TRP A 77 -35.73 -0.02 -7.03
N LEU A 78 -34.60 -0.72 -7.00
CA LEU A 78 -33.71 -0.76 -5.83
C LEU A 78 -33.16 0.65 -5.48
N ASN A 79 -32.82 1.47 -6.48
CA ASN A 79 -32.40 2.86 -6.25
C ASN A 79 -33.52 3.71 -5.63
N ALA A 80 -34.76 3.54 -6.10
CA ALA A 80 -35.91 4.21 -5.52
C ALA A 80 -36.13 3.77 -4.07
N CYS A 81 -36.14 2.46 -3.80
CA CYS A 81 -36.25 1.93 -2.43
C CYS A 81 -35.16 2.48 -1.51
N GLN A 82 -33.90 2.53 -1.97
CA GLN A 82 -32.78 3.01 -1.15
C GLN A 82 -32.89 4.50 -0.82
N SER A 83 -33.49 5.29 -1.73
CA SER A 83 -33.73 6.72 -1.51
C SER A 83 -34.73 6.95 -0.37
N GLU A 84 -35.76 6.10 -0.27
CA GLU A 84 -36.78 6.18 0.79
C GLU A 84 -36.25 5.76 2.16
N VAL A 85 -35.33 4.79 2.22
CA VAL A 85 -34.80 4.23 3.49
C VAL A 85 -33.41 4.72 3.84
N LYS A 86 -32.94 5.82 3.22
CA LYS A 86 -31.54 6.26 3.30
C LYS A 86 -31.06 6.48 4.74
N ASN A 87 -31.95 6.88 5.64
CA ASN A 87 -31.67 7.14 7.06
C ASN A 87 -31.72 5.89 7.95
N ILE A 88 -32.07 4.72 7.41
CA ILE A 88 -32.13 3.45 8.14
C ILE A 88 -30.94 2.59 7.72
N THR A 89 -29.84 2.66 8.49
CA THR A 89 -28.51 2.16 8.09
C THR A 89 -28.51 0.71 7.63
N ASN A 90 -29.13 -0.20 8.37
CA ASN A 90 -29.16 -1.63 8.04
C ASN A 90 -29.91 -1.90 6.71
N LEU A 91 -31.03 -1.23 6.47
CA LEU A 91 -31.81 -1.35 5.23
C LEU A 91 -31.07 -0.74 4.04
N ASN A 92 -30.40 0.40 4.24
CA ASN A 92 -29.61 1.05 3.20
C ASN A 92 -28.44 0.17 2.75
N VAL A 93 -27.70 -0.43 3.69
CA VAL A 93 -26.61 -1.37 3.40
C VAL A 93 -27.12 -2.60 2.64
N ALA A 94 -28.21 -3.21 3.11
CA ALA A 94 -28.79 -4.38 2.45
C ALA A 94 -29.21 -4.08 0.99
N LEU A 95 -29.81 -2.92 0.73
CA LEU A 95 -30.18 -2.51 -0.63
C LEU A 95 -28.95 -2.27 -1.52
N GLU A 96 -27.86 -1.72 -0.98
CA GLU A 96 -26.61 -1.58 -1.74
C GLU A 96 -26.01 -2.94 -2.12
N ASP A 97 -26.07 -3.92 -1.20
CA ASP A 97 -25.63 -5.29 -1.49
C ASP A 97 -26.47 -5.93 -2.61
N TYR A 98 -27.80 -5.77 -2.58
CA TYR A 98 -28.67 -6.24 -3.67
C TYR A 98 -28.35 -5.56 -5.00
N LYS A 99 -28.10 -4.24 -5.02
CA LYS A 99 -27.66 -3.53 -6.23
C LYS A 99 -26.34 -4.11 -6.75
N ASN A 100 -25.40 -4.45 -5.87
CA ASN A 100 -24.13 -5.06 -6.25
C ASN A 100 -24.31 -6.47 -6.82
N ILE A 101 -25.22 -7.28 -6.28
CA ILE A 101 -25.60 -8.58 -6.85
C ILE A 101 -26.17 -8.39 -8.27
N VAL A 102 -27.08 -7.44 -8.47
CA VAL A 102 -27.65 -7.11 -9.79
C VAL A 102 -26.55 -6.70 -10.79
N LYS A 103 -25.62 -5.83 -10.37
CA LYS A 103 -24.46 -5.44 -11.18
C LYS A 103 -23.58 -6.67 -11.52
N LYS A 104 -23.39 -7.62 -10.59
CA LYS A 104 -22.57 -8.82 -10.82
C LYS A 104 -23.19 -9.71 -11.89
N ILE A 105 -24.48 -10.03 -11.75
CA ILE A 105 -25.15 -10.92 -12.71
C ILE A 105 -25.30 -10.27 -14.10
N THR A 106 -25.30 -8.95 -14.19
CA THR A 106 -25.37 -8.20 -15.46
C THR A 106 -24.00 -7.86 -16.06
N GLY A 107 -22.90 -8.31 -15.43
CA GLY A 107 -21.54 -8.01 -15.90
C GLY A 107 -21.13 -6.53 -15.76
N LYS A 108 -21.87 -5.75 -14.98
CA LYS A 108 -21.62 -4.32 -14.71
C LYS A 108 -20.96 -4.05 -13.36
N TYR A 109 -20.65 -5.10 -12.60
CA TYR A 109 -19.95 -4.97 -11.33
C TYR A 109 -18.48 -4.65 -11.59
N LYS A 110 -18.15 -3.37 -11.46
CA LYS A 110 -16.77 -2.94 -11.19
C LYS A 110 -16.59 -3.19 -9.70
N GLY A 111 -15.71 -4.11 -9.32
CA GLY A 111 -15.50 -4.45 -7.90
C GLY A 111 -15.33 -3.21 -7.03
N ASN A 112 -15.74 -3.27 -5.77
CA ASN A 112 -15.48 -2.21 -4.77
C ASN A 112 -13.99 -2.15 -4.40
N VAL A 113 -13.10 -2.08 -5.39
CA VAL A 113 -11.74 -1.60 -5.19
C VAL A 113 -11.73 -0.24 -5.86
N VAL A 114 -12.44 0.72 -5.25
CA VAL A 114 -12.09 2.13 -5.44
C VAL A 114 -10.65 2.22 -5.00
N SER A 115 -9.75 2.65 -5.89
CA SER A 115 -8.35 2.74 -5.49
C SER A 115 -8.23 3.76 -4.35
N ILE A 116 -7.19 3.62 -3.52
CA ILE A 116 -6.91 4.66 -2.50
C ILE A 116 -6.80 6.04 -3.19
N GLU A 117 -6.30 6.10 -4.43
CA GLU A 117 -6.22 7.37 -5.15
C GLU A 117 -7.61 7.94 -5.48
N GLU A 118 -8.52 7.12 -6.01
CA GLU A 118 -9.90 7.52 -6.32
C GLU A 118 -10.64 8.00 -5.06
N GLU A 119 -10.54 7.26 -3.96
CA GLU A 119 -11.17 7.61 -2.68
C GLU A 119 -10.62 8.93 -2.11
N LEU A 120 -9.31 9.16 -2.21
CA LEU A 120 -8.68 10.40 -1.73
C LEU A 120 -9.00 11.60 -2.61
N VAL A 121 -9.28 11.40 -3.90
CA VAL A 121 -9.75 12.47 -4.81
C VAL A 121 -11.19 12.86 -4.48
N GLU A 122 -12.05 11.87 -4.21
CA GLU A 122 -13.48 12.11 -3.97
C GLU A 122 -13.78 12.61 -2.55
N SER A 123 -13.05 12.13 -1.53
CA SER A 123 -13.31 12.45 -0.11
C SER A 123 -12.29 13.44 0.48
N LYS A 124 -12.73 14.70 0.66
CA LYS A 124 -11.94 15.74 1.34
C LYS A 124 -11.56 15.37 2.78
N VAL A 125 -12.39 14.60 3.47
CA VAL A 125 -12.14 14.17 4.86
C VAL A 125 -11.02 13.13 4.88
N HIS A 126 -11.10 12.12 4.01
CA HIS A 126 -10.07 11.08 3.93
C HIS A 126 -8.73 11.67 3.47
N LEU A 127 -8.75 12.59 2.50
CA LEU A 127 -7.55 13.33 2.09
C LEU A 127 -6.89 14.06 3.28
N LYS A 128 -7.66 14.81 4.07
CA LYS A 128 -7.12 15.51 5.25
C LYS A 128 -6.53 14.53 6.27
N THR A 129 -7.17 13.40 6.50
CA THR A 129 -6.65 12.35 7.40
C THR A 129 -5.33 11.80 6.90
N VAL A 130 -5.23 11.44 5.62
CA VAL A 130 -4.00 10.92 5.02
C VAL A 130 -2.87 11.95 5.02
N LEU A 131 -3.15 13.21 4.71
CA LEU A 131 -2.15 14.29 4.80
C LEU A 131 -1.64 14.48 6.23
N SER A 132 -2.52 14.39 7.24
CA SER A 132 -2.10 14.42 8.65
C SER A 132 -1.23 13.22 9.03
N LEU A 133 -1.55 12.03 8.51
CA LEU A 133 -0.76 10.83 8.69
C LEU A 133 0.62 10.95 8.03
N ASP A 134 0.70 11.51 6.82
CA ASP A 134 1.98 11.71 6.11
C ASP A 134 2.93 12.62 6.91
N GLU A 135 2.42 13.74 7.44
CA GLU A 135 3.20 14.63 8.30
C GLU A 135 3.72 13.92 9.56
N LYS A 136 2.87 13.11 10.22
CA LYS A 136 3.29 12.29 11.37
C LYS A 136 4.31 11.23 10.96
N MET A 137 4.16 10.64 9.78
CA MET A 137 5.02 9.60 9.26
C MET A 137 6.45 10.10 9.03
N LYS A 138 6.63 11.35 8.61
CA LYS A 138 7.97 11.98 8.50
C LYS A 138 8.71 11.96 9.84
N LYS A 139 8.01 12.25 10.94
CA LYS A 139 8.59 12.19 12.30
C LYS A 139 8.90 10.76 12.74
N ILE A 140 8.01 9.80 12.43
CA ILE A 140 8.23 8.37 12.73
C ILE A 140 9.49 7.87 12.01
N LYS A 141 9.62 8.14 10.70
CA LYS A 141 10.81 7.79 9.90
C LYS A 141 12.09 8.38 10.49
N GLY A 142 12.05 9.66 10.89
CA GLY A 142 13.17 10.30 11.56
C GLY A 142 13.56 9.64 12.88
N ASN A 143 12.59 9.19 13.67
CA ASN A 143 12.86 8.47 14.91
C ASN A 143 13.49 7.10 14.65
N ILE A 144 13.05 6.38 13.61
CA ILE A 144 13.64 5.08 13.24
C ILE A 144 15.08 5.27 12.79
N LEU A 145 15.38 6.27 11.95
CA LEU A 145 16.76 6.58 11.56
C LEU A 145 17.62 6.98 12.75
N PHE A 146 17.07 7.71 13.72
CA PHE A 146 17.79 8.02 14.96
C PHE A 146 18.07 6.76 15.78
N LYS A 147 17.09 5.86 15.92
CA LYS A 147 17.25 4.57 16.60
C LYS A 147 18.33 3.71 15.94
N PHE A 148 18.35 3.65 14.61
CA PHE A 148 19.40 2.99 13.84
C PHE A 148 20.80 3.45 14.30
N PHE A 149 21.03 4.76 14.36
CA PHE A 149 22.32 5.27 14.81
C PHE A 149 22.59 4.98 16.30
N GLN A 150 21.56 4.99 17.16
CA GLN A 150 21.75 4.54 18.55
C GLN A 150 22.19 3.07 18.61
N ASP A 151 21.62 2.21 17.77
CA ASP A 151 22.01 0.81 17.69
C ASP A 151 23.42 0.64 17.12
N VAL A 152 23.83 1.45 16.15
CA VAL A 152 25.22 1.51 15.64
C VAL A 152 26.20 1.85 16.75
N GLU A 153 25.94 2.91 17.53
CA GLU A 153 26.80 3.32 18.63
C GLU A 153 26.89 2.24 19.72
N LEU A 154 25.77 1.59 20.05
CA LEU A 154 25.74 0.52 21.04
C LEU A 154 26.56 -0.72 20.63
N VAL A 155 26.65 -1.01 19.34
CA VAL A 155 27.35 -2.19 18.81
C VAL A 155 28.81 -1.89 18.48
N LEU A 156 29.10 -0.73 17.86
CA LEU A 156 30.44 -0.41 17.34
C LEU A 156 31.23 0.56 18.23
N GLY A 157 30.55 1.34 19.07
CA GLY A 157 31.16 2.42 19.86
C GLY A 157 31.63 2.04 21.25
N LYS A 158 31.23 0.88 21.79
CA LYS A 158 31.54 0.50 23.19
C LYS A 158 33.04 0.40 23.50
N ASP A 159 33.83 -0.08 22.54
CA ASP A 159 35.27 -0.32 22.73
C ASP A 159 36.14 0.64 21.92
N ASN A 160 35.54 1.55 21.14
CA ASN A 160 36.26 2.42 20.20
C ASN A 160 35.90 3.89 20.43
N GLN A 161 36.91 4.76 20.40
CA GLN A 161 36.68 6.19 20.61
C GLN A 161 35.98 6.78 19.39
N SER A 162 34.70 7.18 19.55
CA SER A 162 34.03 8.00 18.55
C SER A 162 34.74 9.35 18.46
N ILE A 163 35.30 9.64 17.29
CA ILE A 163 35.95 10.92 17.00
C ILE A 163 35.04 11.87 16.22
N SER A 164 33.76 11.51 16.10
CA SER A 164 32.73 12.26 15.38
C SER A 164 32.67 13.73 15.79
N ASN A 165 32.80 14.02 17.09
CA ASN A 165 32.80 15.39 17.63
C ASN A 165 34.06 16.20 17.27
N LYS A 166 35.17 15.54 16.91
CA LYS A 166 36.43 16.18 16.50
C LYS A 166 36.42 16.51 15.00
N ILE A 167 35.82 15.64 14.18
CA ILE A 167 35.77 15.79 12.71
C ILE A 167 34.62 16.68 12.26
N GLN A 168 33.47 16.55 12.91
CA GLN A 168 32.26 17.18 12.41
C GLN A 168 32.21 18.63 12.87
N ASN A 169 32.05 19.54 11.91
CA ASN A 169 31.51 20.87 12.18
C ASN A 169 30.27 20.72 13.10
N PRO A 170 30.10 21.53 14.15
CA PRO A 170 28.96 21.42 15.08
C PRO A 170 27.59 21.30 14.39
N THR A 171 27.46 21.92 13.21
CA THR A 171 26.28 21.85 12.34
C THR A 171 26.03 20.48 11.70
N ARG A 172 26.93 19.49 11.86
CA ARG A 172 26.88 18.12 11.31
C ARG A 172 26.78 17.01 12.37
N VAL A 173 26.92 17.33 13.65
CA VAL A 173 26.70 16.42 14.80
C VAL A 173 25.35 15.70 14.71
N LEU A 174 25.36 14.36 14.74
CA LEU A 174 24.14 13.54 14.74
C LEU A 174 23.18 13.96 15.86
N SER A 175 21.90 14.10 15.54
CA SER A 175 20.85 14.29 16.54
C SER A 175 19.50 13.81 16.02
N LYS A 176 18.58 13.52 16.94
CA LYS A 176 17.19 13.16 16.61
C LYS A 176 16.53 14.20 15.69
N ILE A 177 16.81 15.49 15.93
CA ILE A 177 16.28 16.59 15.11
C ILE A 177 16.80 16.48 13.68
N LYS A 178 18.09 16.17 13.47
CA LYS A 178 18.64 16.00 12.12
C LYS A 178 18.06 14.79 11.39
N CYS A 179 17.88 13.67 12.09
CA CYS A 179 17.23 12.50 11.50
C CYS A 179 15.79 12.81 11.05
N ILE A 180 15.02 13.57 11.83
CA ILE A 180 13.68 14.04 11.42
C ILE A 180 13.75 14.99 10.22
N GLN A 181 14.74 15.89 10.20
CA GLN A 181 14.92 16.85 9.10
C GLN A 181 15.20 16.18 7.75
N VAL A 182 15.74 14.96 7.72
CA VAL A 182 15.90 14.17 6.49
C VAL A 182 14.55 13.94 5.78
N PHE A 183 13.47 13.80 6.54
CA PHE A 183 12.12 13.49 6.01
C PHE A 183 11.21 14.72 5.93
N THR A 184 11.50 15.80 6.65
CA THR A 184 10.66 17.01 6.67
C THR A 184 11.19 18.14 5.80
N ARG A 185 12.50 18.27 5.62
CA ARG A 185 13.10 19.32 4.78
C ARG A 185 13.35 18.74 3.39
N GLY A 186 12.88 19.42 2.34
CA GLY A 186 13.26 19.12 0.95
C GLY A 186 14.79 19.11 0.79
N ARG A 187 15.31 18.45 -0.26
CA ARG A 187 16.76 18.21 -0.49
C ARG A 187 17.59 19.48 -0.25
N LYS A 188 18.19 19.63 0.94
CA LYS A 188 19.31 20.56 1.12
C LYS A 188 20.57 19.89 0.59
N LYS A 189 21.35 20.62 -0.21
CA LYS A 189 22.53 20.11 -0.93
C LYS A 189 23.65 19.56 -0.02
N HIS A 190 23.58 19.70 1.31
CA HIS A 190 24.68 19.37 2.22
C HIS A 190 24.26 18.86 3.61
N THR A 191 23.26 17.97 3.71
CA THR A 191 22.97 17.31 4.99
C THR A 191 23.76 16.00 5.10
N TYR A 192 24.85 16.06 5.87
CA TYR A 192 25.73 14.93 6.18
C TYR A 192 25.87 14.81 7.69
N PHE A 193 25.66 13.61 8.22
CA PHE A 193 25.84 13.32 9.65
C PHE A 193 25.99 11.81 9.86
N GLY A 194 26.61 11.41 10.97
CA GLY A 194 26.83 10.01 11.29
C GLY A 194 27.94 9.84 12.32
N TYR A 195 28.57 8.68 12.31
CA TYR A 195 29.67 8.34 13.19
C TYR A 195 30.98 8.12 12.45
N PHE A 196 32.06 8.43 13.15
CA PHE A 196 33.43 8.12 12.81
C PHE A 196 34.10 7.44 14.02
N TYR A 197 34.69 6.27 13.80
CA TYR A 197 35.32 5.48 14.86
C TYR A 197 36.81 5.27 14.58
N ASP A 198 37.60 5.47 15.63
CA ASP A 198 39.01 5.11 15.65
C ASP A 198 39.18 3.67 16.15
N TYR A 199 39.35 2.75 15.20
CA TYR A 199 39.67 1.33 15.44
C TYR A 199 41.17 1.05 15.42
N LYS A 200 42.01 2.10 15.50
CA LYS A 200 43.48 2.01 15.43
C LYS A 200 43.99 1.42 14.13
N PHE A 201 43.33 1.71 13.02
CA PHE A 201 43.81 1.30 11.70
C PHE A 201 45.14 1.99 11.36
N LYS A 202 46.01 1.30 10.59
CA LYS A 202 47.24 1.90 10.04
C LYS A 202 46.87 3.06 9.10
N ASN A 203 47.86 3.90 8.77
CA ASN A 203 47.74 5.00 7.80
C ASN A 203 46.69 6.08 8.17
N ASN A 204 46.36 6.24 9.45
CA ASN A 204 45.34 7.19 9.93
C ASN A 204 43.97 7.00 9.28
N LEU A 205 43.57 5.73 9.11
CA LEU A 205 42.24 5.37 8.61
C LEU A 205 41.22 5.30 9.76
N TYR A 206 39.99 5.67 9.45
CA TYR A 206 38.87 5.69 10.38
C TYR A 206 37.62 5.12 9.72
N LEU A 207 36.88 4.30 10.45
CA LEU A 207 35.59 3.79 10.00
C LEU A 207 34.56 4.93 10.01
N HIS A 208 33.74 5.05 8.97
CA HIS A 208 32.61 5.96 8.96
C HIS A 208 31.30 5.24 8.63
N ILE A 209 30.22 5.64 9.30
CA ILE A 209 28.83 5.28 8.98
C ILE A 209 28.02 6.56 8.96
N GLN A 210 27.60 7.02 7.78
CA GLN A 210 27.00 8.34 7.63
C GLN A 210 25.80 8.38 6.68
N TYR A 211 24.83 9.21 7.00
CA TYR A 211 23.82 9.66 6.05
C TYR A 211 24.42 10.73 5.14
N ALA A 212 24.31 10.54 3.83
CA ALA A 212 24.79 11.47 2.81
C ALA A 212 23.93 11.37 1.55
N GLN A 213 23.61 12.49 0.90
CA GLN A 213 22.92 12.52 -0.41
C GLN A 213 21.66 11.61 -0.54
N GLY A 214 20.95 11.36 0.56
CA GLY A 214 19.76 10.49 0.58
C GLY A 214 20.02 9.01 0.80
N GLY A 215 21.27 8.58 0.97
CA GLY A 215 21.64 7.20 1.32
C GLY A 215 22.40 7.11 2.63
N LEU A 216 22.60 5.87 3.07
CA LEU A 216 23.55 5.52 4.11
C LEU A 216 24.85 5.07 3.45
N TYR A 217 25.99 5.54 3.95
CA TYR A 217 27.30 5.27 3.41
C TYR A 217 28.18 4.73 4.52
N VAL A 218 28.83 3.61 4.24
CA VAL A 218 29.72 2.90 5.15
C VAL A 218 31.05 2.68 4.46
N GLY A 219 32.15 2.90 5.18
CA GLY A 219 33.49 2.76 4.61
C GLY A 219 34.56 3.33 5.52
N VAL A 220 35.68 3.72 4.92
CA VAL A 220 36.80 4.36 5.61
C VAL A 220 37.16 5.72 5.01
N VAL A 221 37.72 6.56 5.88
CA VAL A 221 38.30 7.86 5.54
C VAL A 221 39.69 7.97 6.12
N LYS A 222 40.55 8.76 5.46
CA LYS A 222 41.88 9.10 5.96
C LYS A 222 41.87 10.52 6.52
N LEU A 223 42.43 10.70 7.71
CA LEU A 223 42.49 12.00 8.38
C LEU A 223 43.93 12.37 8.75
N ASP A 224 44.23 13.67 8.77
CA ASP A 224 45.43 14.18 9.43
C ASP A 224 45.20 14.33 10.96
N TYR A 225 46.24 14.79 11.67
CA TYR A 225 46.17 15.02 13.13
C TYR A 225 45.20 16.14 13.54
N GLU A 226 44.84 17.01 12.61
CA GLU A 226 43.86 18.09 12.80
C GLU A 226 42.43 17.65 12.39
N CYS A 227 42.23 16.38 12.04
CA CYS A 227 40.96 15.80 11.57
C CYS A 227 40.48 16.32 10.20
N ASN A 228 41.37 16.80 9.34
CA ASN A 228 41.05 17.13 7.95
C ASN A 228 41.07 15.88 7.06
N PHE A 229 40.13 15.82 6.11
CA PHE A 229 40.02 14.71 5.15
C PHE A 229 41.16 14.73 4.13
N LEU A 230 41.91 13.64 4.07
CA LEU A 230 42.96 13.36 3.11
C LEU A 230 42.47 12.42 2.00
N GLU A 231 43.19 12.40 0.89
CA GLU A 231 43.01 11.41 -0.18
C GLU A 231 43.54 10.04 0.27
N ILE A 232 42.88 8.99 -0.17
CA ILE A 232 43.28 7.62 0.15
C ILE A 232 43.97 7.02 -1.08
N ASN A 233 45.23 6.60 -0.92
CA ASN A 233 45.98 5.95 -1.99
C ASN A 233 45.64 4.46 -2.04
N GLU A 234 45.80 3.83 -3.20
CA GLU A 234 45.58 2.37 -3.36
C GLU A 234 46.43 1.55 -2.38
N ASN A 235 47.65 1.99 -2.09
CA ASN A 235 48.53 1.31 -1.12
C ASN A 235 48.11 1.50 0.34
N ASP A 236 47.24 2.47 0.64
CA ASP A 236 46.71 2.67 2.00
C ASP A 236 45.63 1.64 2.34
N ILE A 237 45.05 0.98 1.33
CA ILE A 237 43.91 0.07 1.43
C ILE A 237 44.22 -1.27 0.75
N SER A 238 44.26 -2.36 1.52
CA SER A 238 44.24 -3.73 0.99
C SER A 238 42.97 -4.44 1.43
N PHE A 239 41.87 -4.33 0.67
CA PHE A 239 40.61 -5.04 0.96
C PHE A 239 40.16 -5.94 -0.17
N GLU A 240 39.70 -7.14 0.18
CA GLU A 240 38.75 -7.91 -0.61
C GLU A 240 37.33 -7.59 -0.10
N GLY A 241 36.35 -7.29 -0.97
CA GLY A 241 34.96 -7.08 -0.52
C GLY A 241 34.06 -6.10 -1.28
N GLY A 242 34.47 -5.52 -2.42
CA GLY A 242 33.57 -4.75 -3.28
C GLY A 242 33.16 -3.36 -2.78
N PHE A 243 33.91 -2.79 -1.83
CA PHE A 243 33.86 -1.35 -1.55
C PHE A 243 34.47 -0.57 -2.72
N LEU A 244 33.92 0.60 -3.03
CA LEU A 244 34.36 1.41 -4.17
C LEU A 244 34.90 2.75 -3.71
N HIS A 245 35.87 3.28 -4.44
CA HIS A 245 36.34 4.64 -4.24
C HIS A 245 35.21 5.63 -4.59
N TYR A 246 34.69 6.37 -3.59
CA TYR A 246 33.55 7.27 -3.76
C TYR A 246 33.99 8.71 -3.51
N GLU A 247 34.37 9.40 -4.60
CA GLU A 247 34.99 10.73 -4.60
C GLU A 247 36.35 10.72 -3.83
N ASN A 248 37.30 11.60 -4.19
CA ASN A 248 38.74 11.49 -3.84
C ASN A 248 39.12 11.47 -2.33
N LYS A 249 38.18 11.26 -1.40
CA LYS A 249 38.39 11.32 0.06
C LYS A 249 37.64 10.26 0.88
N ASN A 250 36.79 9.43 0.26
CA ASN A 250 36.07 8.36 0.97
C ASN A 250 36.15 7.05 0.17
N TYR A 251 36.45 5.95 0.86
CA TYR A 251 36.38 4.61 0.28
C TYR A 251 35.25 3.85 0.95
N GLY A 252 34.17 3.56 0.22
CA GLY A 252 32.92 3.14 0.86
C GLY A 252 31.88 2.57 -0.08
N LYS A 253 30.76 2.15 0.50
CA LYS A 253 29.61 1.59 -0.21
C LYS A 253 28.33 2.23 0.29
N LYS A 254 27.39 2.47 -0.63
CA LYS A 254 26.06 2.97 -0.31
C LYS A 254 25.14 1.81 0.08
N PHE A 255 24.64 1.84 1.31
CA PHE A 255 23.72 0.86 1.87
C PHE A 255 22.29 1.42 1.92
N GLY A 256 21.62 1.37 0.76
CA GLY A 256 20.19 1.65 0.65
C GLY A 256 19.80 3.13 0.50
N ASP A 257 18.50 3.32 0.21
CA ASP A 257 17.84 4.62 0.13
C ASP A 257 17.09 4.91 1.43
N ILE A 258 17.62 5.85 2.20
CA ILE A 258 17.09 6.23 3.52
C ILE A 258 15.71 6.88 3.40
N LYS A 259 15.38 7.47 2.25
CA LYS A 259 14.09 8.18 2.06
C LYS A 259 12.90 7.24 2.08
N ARG A 260 13.07 6.05 1.52
CA ARG A 260 12.00 5.03 1.46
C ARG A 260 11.86 4.33 2.80
N LEU A 261 12.98 4.13 3.51
CA LEU A 261 13.03 3.49 4.83
C LEU A 261 12.36 2.11 4.83
N ASN A 262 12.61 1.35 3.76
CA ASN A 262 12.11 0.01 3.54
C ASN A 262 13.26 -1.01 3.44
N ASN A 263 14.36 -0.72 4.12
CA ASN A 263 15.57 -1.52 4.09
C ASN A 263 15.82 -2.09 5.49
N ASP A 264 15.85 -3.42 5.60
CA ASP A 264 15.99 -4.14 6.86
C ASP A 264 17.27 -3.79 7.61
N ASN A 265 18.33 -3.40 6.90
CA ASN A 265 19.58 -2.93 7.51
C ASN A 265 19.39 -1.68 8.39
N ILE A 266 18.40 -0.84 8.08
CA ILE A 266 18.07 0.35 8.86
C ILE A 266 17.05 0.00 9.94
N LEU A 267 16.09 -0.88 9.62
CA LEU A 267 14.97 -1.23 10.51
C LEU A 267 15.42 -2.06 11.71
N ASP A 268 16.40 -2.96 11.51
CA ASP A 268 16.95 -3.82 12.56
C ASP A 268 18.46 -4.04 12.38
N PHE A 269 19.24 -2.99 12.64
CA PHE A 269 20.69 -3.02 12.46
C PHE A 269 21.37 -4.20 13.17
N LYS A 270 20.94 -4.53 14.39
CA LYS A 270 21.59 -5.55 15.24
C LYS A 270 21.56 -6.95 14.63
N ASN A 271 20.52 -7.25 13.86
CA ASN A 271 20.33 -8.53 13.19
C ASN A 271 20.51 -8.42 11.67
N SER A 272 21.07 -7.31 11.19
CA SER A 272 21.20 -7.05 9.76
C SER A 272 22.50 -7.56 9.17
N ASN A 273 22.45 -7.94 7.89
CA ASN A 273 23.64 -8.26 7.09
C ASN A 273 24.63 -7.08 7.04
N LEU A 274 24.14 -5.84 7.09
CA LEU A 274 25.01 -4.65 7.14
C LEU A 274 25.94 -4.66 8.35
N LYS A 275 25.48 -5.09 9.53
CA LYS A 275 26.33 -5.19 10.71
C LYS A 275 27.46 -6.20 10.45
N ASP A 276 27.14 -7.35 9.88
CA ASP A 276 28.14 -8.39 9.59
C ASP A 276 29.13 -7.95 8.49
N GLU A 277 28.66 -7.23 7.46
CA GLU A 277 29.54 -6.59 6.45
C GLU A 277 30.47 -5.54 7.07
N ILE A 278 29.99 -4.74 8.04
CA ILE A 278 30.82 -3.75 8.75
C ILE A 278 31.90 -4.44 9.60
N LEU A 279 31.54 -5.49 10.34
CA LEU A 279 32.50 -6.23 11.17
C LEU A 279 33.57 -6.90 10.30
N THR A 280 33.16 -7.51 9.18
CA THR A 280 34.09 -8.09 8.20
C THR A 280 35.04 -7.04 7.63
N LEU A 281 34.52 -5.84 7.31
CA LEU A 281 35.38 -4.73 6.86
C LEU A 281 36.40 -4.37 7.93
N ILE A 282 35.99 -4.20 9.19
CA ILE A 282 36.86 -3.83 10.31
C ILE A 282 37.99 -4.86 10.49
N ASP A 283 37.68 -6.15 10.41
CA ASP A 283 38.64 -7.24 10.63
C ASP A 283 39.67 -7.36 9.50
N ASN A 284 39.31 -6.92 8.29
CA ASN A 284 40.22 -6.93 7.15
C ASN A 284 41.16 -5.70 7.09
N ILE A 285 41.00 -4.70 7.98
CA ILE A 285 41.87 -3.52 8.01
C ILE A 285 43.05 -3.71 8.95
N PRO A 286 44.30 -3.59 8.47
CA PRO A 286 45.47 -3.66 9.33
C PRO A 286 45.42 -2.60 10.45
N LYS A 287 45.61 -3.04 11.70
CA LYS A 287 45.65 -2.18 12.88
C LYS A 287 47.09 -1.91 13.31
N ILE A 288 47.29 -0.81 14.04
CA ILE A 288 48.59 -0.46 14.61
C ILE A 288 48.96 -1.54 15.62
N GLY A 289 50.07 -2.24 15.38
CA GLY A 289 50.55 -3.34 16.23
C GLY A 289 50.33 -4.74 15.66
N ASP A 290 49.57 -4.88 14.57
CA ASP A 290 49.51 -6.10 13.74
C ASP A 290 50.78 -6.27 12.88
#